data_AF-A0A268P5B3-F1
#
_entry.id   AF-A0A268P5B3-F1
#
_cell.length_a   1.000
_cell.length_b   1.000
_cell.length_c   1.000
_cell.angle_alpha   90.00
_cell.angle_beta   90.00
_cell.angle_gamma   90.00
#
_symmetry.space_group_name_H-M   'P 1'
#
loop_
_entity.id
_entity.type
_entity.pdbx_description
1 polymer ?
#
loop_
_entity_poly.entity_id
_entity_poly.type
_entity_poly.pdbx_seq_one_letter_code
_entity_poly.pdbx_strand_id
1 'polypeptide(L)'
;MRFNRRITFVAEYEGGYNPETGQHDEPRKEKDTVACNLSELGIERTNELFGQIDKKIIVARLQRPYQSPFDYVLIDEQRFSIKRQSDYRKGVFYLEGTAWG
;
A
#
# COMPACT_ATOMS: atom_id res chain seq x y z
N MET A 1 -9.50 16.99 -8.42
CA MET A 1 -8.98 15.63 -8.19
C MET A 1 -10.15 14.75 -7.75
N ARG A 2 -10.43 13.64 -8.44
CA ARG A 2 -11.61 12.78 -8.15
C ARG A 2 -11.17 11.55 -7.33
N PHE A 3 -11.93 11.19 -6.30
CA PHE A 3 -11.68 10.04 -5.40
C PHE A 3 -12.62 8.87 -5.71
N ASN A 4 -12.71 8.50 -6.98
CA ASN A 4 -13.60 7.44 -7.47
C ASN A 4 -12.92 6.06 -7.55
N ARG A 5 -11.61 5.99 -7.32
CA ARG A 5 -10.86 4.74 -7.28
C ARG A 5 -10.83 4.19 -5.86
N ARG A 6 -10.53 2.91 -5.72
CA ARG A 6 -10.45 2.19 -4.44
C ARG A 6 -9.05 1.64 -4.26
N ILE A 7 -8.59 1.71 -3.02
CA ILE A 7 -7.35 1.08 -2.57
C ILE A 7 -7.68 0.30 -1.30
N THR A 8 -7.20 -0.93 -1.23
CA THR A 8 -7.39 -1.80 -0.07
C THR A 8 -6.08 -1.91 0.67
N PHE A 9 -6.02 -1.48 1.93
CA PHE A 9 -4.89 -1.72 2.81
C PHE A 9 -5.04 -3.11 3.43
N VAL A 10 -3.97 -3.89 3.41
CA VAL A 10 -3.98 -5.27 3.92
C VAL A 10 -2.91 -5.42 4.99
N ALA A 11 -3.33 -5.85 6.17
CA ALA A 11 -2.44 -6.30 7.25
C ALA A 11 -2.51 -7.83 7.35
N GLU A 12 -1.37 -8.51 7.30
CA GLU A 12 -1.22 -9.94 7.46
C GLU A 12 -0.67 -10.22 8.86
N TYR A 13 -1.41 -11.00 9.63
CA TYR A 13 -0.98 -11.48 10.93
C TYR A 13 -0.61 -12.94 10.77
N GLU A 14 0.67 -13.24 10.98
CA GLU A 14 1.12 -14.62 11.05
C GLU A 14 0.47 -15.28 12.27
N GLY A 15 -0.15 -16.44 12.04
CA GLY A 15 -0.57 -17.31 13.12
C GLY A 15 0.66 -17.91 13.80
N GLY A 16 0.47 -18.52 14.96
CA GLY A 16 1.58 -19.12 15.68
C GLY A 16 1.22 -19.48 17.10
N TYR A 17 2.17 -20.12 17.78
CA TYR A 17 2.01 -20.42 19.18
C TYR A 17 2.11 -19.15 20.02
N ASN A 18 1.06 -18.87 20.79
CA ASN A 18 1.00 -17.80 21.76
C ASN A 18 1.37 -18.36 23.15
N PRO A 19 2.57 -18.06 23.67
CA PRO A 19 3.03 -18.60 24.95
C PRO A 19 2.27 -18.04 26.16
N GLU A 20 1.56 -16.91 26.03
CA GLU A 20 0.80 -16.30 27.13
C GLU A 20 -0.54 -17.01 27.34
N THR A 21 -1.19 -17.44 26.25
CA THR A 21 -2.48 -18.15 26.31
C THR A 21 -2.32 -19.67 26.19
N GLY A 22 -1.16 -20.14 25.74
CA GLY A 22 -0.90 -21.55 25.41
C GLY A 22 -1.63 -22.04 24.16
N GLN A 23 -2.20 -21.13 23.35
CA GLN A 23 -3.00 -21.45 22.18
C GLN A 23 -2.22 -21.19 20.89
N HIS A 24 -2.69 -21.76 19.78
CA HIS A 24 -2.18 -21.45 18.47
C HIS A 24 -3.12 -20.46 17.79
N ASP A 25 -2.65 -19.24 17.57
CA ASP A 25 -3.39 -18.22 16.84
C ASP A 25 -3.45 -18.61 15.35
N GLU A 26 -4.61 -18.44 14.74
CA GLU A 26 -4.77 -18.68 13.31
C GLU A 26 -4.25 -17.49 12.50
N PRO A 27 -3.60 -17.72 11.35
CA PRO A 27 -3.21 -16.64 10.46
C PRO A 27 -4.45 -15.91 9.95
N ARG A 28 -4.43 -14.58 10.02
CA ARG A 28 -5.57 -13.74 9.60
C ARG A 28 -5.11 -12.55 8.78
N LYS A 29 -6.01 -12.04 7.95
CA LYS A 29 -5.78 -10.82 7.15
C LYS A 29 -6.86 -9.80 7.46
N GLU A 30 -6.45 -8.60 7.86
CA GLU A 30 -7.35 -7.46 7.99
C GLU A 30 -7.27 -6.65 6.70
N LYS A 31 -8.43 -6.27 6.15
CA LYS A 31 -8.55 -5.51 4.90
C LYS A 31 -9.40 -4.28 5.15
N ASP A 32 -8.91 -3.11 4.78
CA ASP A 32 -9.68 -1.87 4.81
C ASP A 32 -9.65 -1.18 3.45
N THR A 33 -10.85 -0.90 2.90
CA THR A 33 -11.00 -0.33 1.55
C THR A 33 -11.45 1.11 1.63
N VAL A 34 -10.62 2.02 1.13
CA VAL A 34 -10.89 3.45 1.16
C VAL A 34 -10.93 4.07 -0.24
N ALA A 35 -11.63 5.20 -0.36
CA ALA A 35 -11.67 5.97 -1.59
C ALA A 35 -10.35 6.73 -1.79
N CYS A 36 -9.81 6.66 -3.00
CA CYS A 36 -8.56 7.32 -3.36
C CYS A 36 -8.62 7.94 -4.76
N ASN A 37 -7.66 8.82 -5.03
CA ASN A 37 -7.26 9.21 -6.36
C ASN A 37 -5.96 8.48 -6.73
N LEU A 38 -5.86 8.00 -7.95
CA LEU A 38 -4.67 7.34 -8.49
C LEU A 38 -4.13 8.15 -9.67
N SER A 39 -2.81 8.26 -9.75
CA SER A 39 -2.09 8.88 -10.86
C SER A 39 -0.78 8.15 -11.09
N GLU A 40 -0.35 7.98 -12.33
CA GLU A 40 0.99 7.45 -12.64
C GLU A 40 2.04 8.56 -12.52
N LEU A 41 3.23 8.20 -12.03
CA LEU A 41 4.39 9.09 -12.04
C LEU A 41 5.15 8.92 -13.37
N GLY A 42 5.50 10.03 -14.02
CA GLY A 42 6.32 10.01 -15.25
C GLY A 42 7.75 9.56 -14.98
N ILE A 43 8.41 9.00 -16.00
CA ILE A 43 9.76 8.39 -15.90
C ILE A 43 10.79 9.35 -15.30
N GLU A 44 10.84 10.59 -15.76
CA GLU A 44 11.79 11.60 -15.25
C GLU A 44 11.64 11.80 -13.73
N ARG A 45 10.40 11.91 -13.25
CA ARG A 45 10.11 12.13 -11.84
C ARG A 45 10.28 10.86 -11.00
N THR A 46 10.07 9.69 -11.59
CA THR A 46 10.41 8.40 -10.98
C THR A 46 11.90 8.33 -10.74
N ASN A 47 12.71 8.68 -11.75
CA ASN A 47 14.16 8.69 -11.67
C ASN A 47 14.70 9.69 -10.63
N GLU A 48 14.11 10.88 -10.56
CA GLU A 48 14.46 11.89 -9.56
C GLU A 48 14.17 11.43 -8.13
N LEU A 49 13.01 10.81 -7.89
CA LEU A 49 12.56 10.45 -6.54
C LEU A 49 13.08 9.10 -6.04
N PHE A 50 13.35 8.16 -6.95
CA PHE A 50 13.65 6.78 -6.61
C PHE A 50 14.89 6.21 -7.33
N GLY A 51 15.60 6.99 -8.15
CA GLY A 51 16.71 6.52 -8.97
C GLY A 51 16.26 5.78 -10.24
N GLN A 52 17.19 5.23 -11.02
CA GLN A 52 16.89 4.50 -12.26
C GLN A 52 16.04 3.25 -11.96
N ILE A 53 14.72 3.43 -11.98
CA ILE A 53 13.74 2.37 -11.76
C ILE A 53 12.98 2.15 -13.07
N ASP A 54 13.11 0.94 -13.63
CA ASP A 54 12.39 0.52 -14.84
C ASP A 54 10.90 0.22 -14.59
N LYS A 55 10.44 0.33 -13.34
CA LYS A 55 9.07 0.02 -12.92
C LYS A 55 8.19 1.26 -12.82
N LYS A 56 6.93 1.10 -13.22
CA LYS A 56 5.90 2.14 -13.08
C LYS A 56 5.57 2.37 -11.59
N ILE A 57 5.59 3.65 -11.18
CA ILE A 57 5.16 4.08 -9.85
C ILE A 57 3.75 4.67 -9.94
N ILE A 58 2.83 4.11 -9.16
CA ILE A 58 1.48 4.67 -8.98
C ILE A 58 1.51 5.53 -7.72
N VAL A 59 0.93 6.72 -7.81
CA VAL A 59 0.74 7.59 -6.66
C VAL A 59 -0.72 7.56 -6.23
N ALA A 60 -0.98 7.03 -5.05
CA ALA A 60 -2.28 7.02 -4.42
C ALA A 60 -2.44 8.23 -3.48
N ARG A 61 -3.60 8.90 -3.55
CA ARG A 61 -3.95 10.05 -2.71
C ARG A 61 -5.27 9.77 -2.03
N LEU A 62 -5.26 9.71 -0.71
CA LEU A 62 -6.44 9.57 0.12
C LEU A 62 -7.02 10.94 0.48
N GLN A 63 -8.32 10.97 0.80
CA GLN A 63 -8.96 12.17 1.32
C GLN A 63 -8.47 12.52 2.73
N ARG A 64 -8.16 11.51 3.53
CA ARG A 64 -7.64 11.61 4.90
C ARG A 64 -6.44 10.68 5.07
N PRO A 65 -5.47 11.01 5.96
CA PRO A 65 -4.39 10.09 6.29
C PRO A 65 -4.92 8.73 6.75
N TYR A 66 -4.27 7.66 6.29
CA TYR A 66 -4.49 6.31 6.81
C TYR A 66 -3.54 6.08 7.99
N GLN A 67 -4.05 5.57 9.10
CA GLN A 67 -3.32 5.49 10.38
C GLN A 67 -3.16 4.06 10.90
N SER A 68 -3.99 3.12 10.44
CA SER A 68 -3.88 1.72 10.83
C SER A 68 -2.62 1.08 10.24
N PRO A 69 -2.03 0.07 10.91
CA PRO A 69 -0.93 -0.71 10.33
C PRO A 69 -1.41 -1.50 9.10
N PHE A 70 -0.49 -1.74 8.16
CA PHE A 70 -0.71 -2.53 6.94
C PHE A 70 0.65 -2.95 6.35
N ASP A 71 0.66 -4.02 5.56
CA ASP A 71 1.85 -4.58 4.93
C ASP A 71 1.94 -4.25 3.43
N TYR A 72 0.79 -4.31 2.74
CA TYR A 72 0.70 -3.98 1.32
C TYR A 72 -0.67 -3.41 0.98
N VAL A 73 -0.81 -2.96 -0.26
CA VAL A 73 -2.09 -2.49 -0.78
C VAL A 73 -2.51 -3.28 -2.01
N LEU A 74 -3.83 -3.38 -2.21
CA LEU A 74 -4.44 -3.89 -3.43
C LEU A 74 -5.12 -2.75 -4.17
N ILE A 75 -4.86 -2.67 -5.47
CA ILE A 75 -5.55 -1.77 -6.42
C ILE A 75 -6.01 -2.65 -7.57
N ASP A 76 -7.32 -2.68 -7.84
CA ASP A 76 -7.92 -3.55 -8.86
C ASP A 76 -7.42 -5.01 -8.72
N GLU A 77 -7.43 -5.53 -7.48
CA GLU A 77 -6.97 -6.88 -7.08
C GLU A 77 -5.46 -7.16 -7.28
N GLN A 78 -4.70 -6.24 -7.88
CA GLN A 78 -3.26 -6.34 -8.02
C GLN A 78 -2.54 -5.84 -6.75
N ARG A 79 -1.53 -6.59 -6.30
CA ARG A 79 -0.68 -6.24 -5.16
C ARG A 79 0.35 -5.17 -5.52
N PHE A 80 0.48 -4.19 -4.63
CA PHE A 80 1.49 -3.14 -4.70
C PHE A 80 2.24 -3.03 -3.37
N SER A 81 3.55 -2.82 -3.49
CA SER A 81 4.42 -2.48 -2.36
C SER A 81 4.49 -0.97 -2.17
N ILE A 82 4.65 -0.52 -0.93
CA ILE A 82 4.77 0.91 -0.62
C ILE A 82 6.24 1.26 -0.66
N LYS A 83 6.63 2.08 -1.64
CA LYS A 83 8.01 2.58 -1.75
C LYS A 83 8.26 3.78 -0.86
N ARG A 84 7.25 4.64 -0.74
CA ARG A 84 7.35 5.85 0.06
C ARG A 84 5.97 6.35 0.45
N GLN A 85 5.86 6.89 1.66
CA GLN A 85 4.76 7.76 2.07
C GLN A 85 5.26 9.20 2.13
N SER A 86 4.45 10.18 1.73
CA SER A 86 4.86 11.58 1.82
C SER A 86 4.95 12.04 3.27
N ASP A 87 6.03 12.72 3.61
CA ASP A 87 6.24 13.33 4.93
C ASP A 87 5.27 14.48 5.20
N TYR A 88 4.99 15.31 4.19
CA TYR A 88 4.12 16.48 4.27
C TYR A 88 2.63 16.15 4.15
N ARG A 89 2.27 15.12 3.37
CA ARG A 89 0.88 14.71 3.14
C ARG A 89 0.72 13.23 3.42
N LYS A 90 0.45 12.86 4.66
CA LYS A 90 0.32 11.46 5.12
C LYS A 90 -0.75 10.63 4.39
N GLY A 91 -1.66 11.26 3.65
CA GLY A 91 -2.58 10.57 2.72
C GLY A 91 -1.98 10.24 1.34
N VAL A 92 -0.69 10.47 1.10
CA VAL A 92 -0.05 10.26 -0.21
C VAL A 92 0.97 9.12 -0.14
N PHE A 93 0.77 8.12 -1.00
CA PHE A 93 1.60 6.91 -1.09
C PHE A 93 2.14 6.74 -2.51
N TYR A 94 3.40 6.34 -2.61
CA TYR A 94 4.06 5.94 -3.85
C TYR A 94 4.18 4.42 -3.85
N LEU A 95 3.60 3.81 -4.86
CA LEU A 95 3.32 2.39 -4.94
C LEU A 95 4.04 1.79 -6.15
N GLU A 96 4.75 0.68 -5.94
CA GLU A 96 5.36 -0.09 -7.02
C GLU A 96 4.58 -1.39 -7.20
N GLY A 97 4.16 -1.66 -8.44
CA GLY A 97 3.51 -2.91 -8.80
C GLY A 97 4.47 -4.08 -8.57
N THR A 98 4.07 -5.04 -7.74
CA THR A 98 4.80 -6.30 -7.65
C THR A 98 4.37 -7.14 -8.85
N ALA A 99 5.20 -7.17 -9.89
CA ALA A 99 5.14 -8.28 -10.85
C ALA A 99 5.48 -9.53 -10.05
N TRP A 100 4.46 -10.35 -9.78
CA TRP A 100 4.72 -11.74 -9.42
C TRP A 100 5.19 -12.40 -10.71
N GLY A 101 6.47 -12.76 -10.74
CA GLY A 101 7.04 -13.67 -11.73
C GLY A 101 6.68 -15.11 -11.39
#